data_AF-A0A0M8VB24-F1
#
_entry.id   AF-A0A0M8VB24-F1
#
_cell.length_a   1.000
_cell.length_b   1.000
_cell.length_c   1.000
_cell.angle_alpha   90.00
_cell.angle_beta   90.00
_cell.angle_gamma   90.00
#
_symmetry.space_group_name_H-M   'P 1'
#
loop_
_entity.id
_entity.type
_entity.pdbx_description
1 polymer ?
#
loop_
_entity_poly.entity_id
_entity_poly.type
_entity_poly.pdbx_seq_one_letter_code
_entity_poly.pdbx_strand_id
1 'polypeptide(L)'
;MCNPRRVRVRASSRLTRMWQEELSRTAQASTEVAAEATLRQEFGSLLGAPARRAFESALGTDTRWAWQDGGYRLEMDGGAIVYHLDSGEIEMTARLTDVVTAEAEVTRTLHGTVEVNATAEETAKYFDDNWAGLSRSVAERTAHAGAKERAEREAAEQIAREEERERLAGQRRLADQRDEIDAEAHAEAERRAVADAGRRREELERDAEARLRDARTAFLRPVHEILAVAYRDAIVAYAREHGVQDLRVDETDGMLNIQFEMEA
;
A
#
# COMPACT_ATOMS: atom_id res chain seq x y z
N MET A 1 14.42 85.03 -33.23
CA MET A 1 14.04 83.62 -32.97
C MET A 1 14.78 83.17 -31.73
N CYS A 2 14.08 82.77 -30.67
CA CYS A 2 14.72 82.23 -29.47
C CYS A 2 15.24 80.81 -29.73
N ASN A 3 16.47 80.52 -29.29
CA ASN A 3 17.02 79.17 -29.38
C ASN A 3 16.34 78.25 -28.34
N PRO A 4 15.92 77.04 -28.70
CA PRO A 4 15.32 76.11 -27.74
C PRO A 4 16.33 75.68 -26.68
N ARG A 5 15.95 75.80 -25.42
CA ARG A 5 16.69 75.28 -24.26
C ARG A 5 16.23 73.86 -23.95
N ARG A 6 17.00 73.13 -23.15
CA ARG A 6 16.73 71.72 -22.83
C ARG A 6 16.75 71.48 -21.32
N VAL A 7 15.86 70.63 -20.86
CA VAL A 7 15.92 70.04 -19.52
C VAL A 7 16.09 68.53 -19.67
N ARG A 8 17.02 67.97 -18.90
CA ARG A 8 17.26 66.53 -18.82
C ARG A 8 16.91 66.04 -17.42
N VAL A 9 16.08 65.03 -17.33
CA VAL A 9 15.68 64.39 -16.07
C VAL A 9 16.11 62.93 -16.11
N ARG A 10 16.64 62.45 -14.99
CA ARG A 10 16.92 61.03 -14.75
C ARG A 10 15.91 60.50 -13.73
N ALA A 11 15.34 59.34 -13.99
CA ALA A 11 14.50 58.61 -13.04
C ALA A 11 15.02 57.19 -12.86
N SER A 12 14.72 56.58 -11.71
CA SER A 12 15.03 55.19 -11.39
C SER A 12 13.77 54.47 -10.94
N SER A 13 13.62 53.20 -11.32
CA SER A 13 12.55 52.32 -10.86
C SER A 13 13.13 51.05 -10.28
N ARG A 14 12.66 50.67 -9.08
CA ARG A 14 13.04 49.43 -8.40
C ARG A 14 11.82 48.52 -8.32
N LEU A 15 11.96 47.29 -8.80
CA LEU A 15 10.91 46.27 -8.74
C LEU A 15 11.43 45.02 -8.05
N THR A 16 10.55 44.38 -7.29
CA THR A 16 10.82 43.11 -6.61
C THR A 16 9.68 42.14 -6.93
N ARG A 17 10.01 40.90 -7.25
CA ARG A 17 9.05 39.83 -7.53
C ARG A 17 9.49 38.54 -6.84
N MET A 18 8.50 37.83 -6.32
CA MET A 18 8.68 36.49 -5.78
C MET A 18 8.16 35.48 -6.79
N TRP A 19 8.80 34.32 -6.85
CA TRP A 19 8.37 33.19 -7.65
C TRP A 19 8.41 31.91 -6.83
N GLN A 20 7.65 30.91 -7.28
CA GLN A 20 7.52 29.60 -6.67
C GLN A 20 7.44 28.53 -7.76
N GLU A 21 8.14 27.42 -7.53
CA GLU A 21 8.08 26.21 -8.33
C GLU A 21 7.84 25.01 -7.43
N GLU A 22 7.05 24.05 -7.91
CA GLU A 22 6.65 22.87 -7.16
C GLU A 22 6.88 21.60 -7.97
N LEU A 23 7.31 20.54 -7.29
CA LEU A 23 7.38 19.20 -7.84
C LEU A 23 6.70 18.24 -6.87
N SER A 24 5.56 17.69 -7.28
CA SER A 24 4.87 16.59 -6.59
C SER A 24 5.22 15.26 -7.23
N ARG A 25 5.35 14.24 -6.38
CA ARG A 25 5.48 12.84 -6.76
C ARG A 25 4.61 11.97 -5.89
N THR A 26 4.00 10.99 -6.55
CA THR A 26 3.12 10.03 -5.93
C THR A 26 3.71 8.65 -6.13
N ALA A 27 3.73 7.85 -5.06
CA ALA A 27 4.12 6.46 -5.11
C ALA A 27 3.09 5.59 -4.42
N GLN A 28 3.06 4.32 -4.82
CA GLN A 28 2.18 3.30 -4.29
C GLN A 28 3.02 2.10 -3.87
N ALA A 29 2.72 1.57 -2.69
CA ALA A 29 3.34 0.35 -2.18
C ALA A 29 2.25 -0.65 -1.79
N SER A 30 2.53 -1.93 -1.97
CA SER A 30 1.66 -3.02 -1.54
C SER A 30 2.44 -4.03 -0.69
N THR A 31 1.76 -4.63 0.27
CA THR A 31 2.28 -5.71 1.10
C THR A 31 1.22 -6.77 1.29
N GLU A 32 1.62 -8.03 1.18
CA GLU A 32 0.76 -9.16 1.54
C GLU A 32 0.74 -9.31 3.06
N VAL A 33 -0.44 -9.60 3.60
CA VAL A 33 -0.66 -9.84 5.02
C VAL A 33 -1.39 -11.17 5.16
N ALA A 34 -0.86 -12.04 6.00
CA ALA A 34 -1.49 -13.29 6.37
C ALA A 34 -1.79 -13.30 7.86
N ALA A 35 -2.89 -13.96 8.23
CA ALA A 35 -3.22 -14.32 9.60
C ALA A 35 -3.68 -15.77 9.66
N GLU A 36 -3.38 -16.42 10.77
CA GLU A 36 -3.74 -17.81 11.02
C GLU A 36 -4.41 -17.93 12.38
N ALA A 37 -5.50 -18.68 12.44
CA ALA A 37 -6.14 -19.08 13.68
C ALA A 37 -5.99 -20.59 13.83
N THR A 38 -5.62 -21.05 15.03
CA THR A 38 -5.38 -22.46 15.31
C THR A 38 -6.26 -22.94 16.46
N LEU A 39 -6.87 -24.11 16.29
CA LEU A 39 -7.71 -24.76 17.29
C LEU A 39 -7.22 -26.18 17.49
N ARG A 40 -6.78 -26.48 18.70
CA ARG A 40 -6.31 -27.80 19.11
C ARG A 40 -7.36 -28.49 19.97
N GLN A 41 -7.66 -29.75 19.69
CA GLN A 41 -8.70 -30.52 20.36
C GLN A 41 -8.22 -31.93 20.67
N GLU A 42 -8.58 -32.40 21.85
CA GLU A 42 -8.46 -33.81 22.18
C GLU A 42 -9.35 -34.65 21.26
N PHE A 43 -8.76 -35.67 20.64
CA PHE A 43 -9.47 -36.59 19.76
C PHE A 43 -9.14 -38.05 20.08
N GLY A 44 -7.85 -38.38 20.14
CA GLY A 44 -7.36 -39.71 20.40
C GLY A 44 -7.69 -40.23 21.79
N SER A 45 -7.86 -39.37 22.80
CA SER A 45 -8.32 -39.75 24.14
C SER A 45 -9.80 -40.14 24.16
N LEU A 46 -10.61 -39.63 23.23
CA LEU A 46 -12.02 -39.99 23.05
C LEU A 46 -12.17 -41.37 22.39
N LEU A 47 -11.10 -41.86 21.75
CA LEU A 47 -11.04 -43.18 21.15
C LEU A 47 -10.46 -44.19 22.14
N GLY A 48 -11.08 -45.37 22.25
CA GLY A 48 -10.44 -46.50 22.92
C GLY A 48 -9.12 -46.86 22.23
N ALA A 49 -8.14 -47.37 22.98
CA ALA A 49 -6.80 -47.69 22.43
C ALA A 49 -6.82 -48.56 21.15
N PRO A 50 -7.72 -49.56 20.99
CA PRO A 50 -7.83 -50.29 19.72
C PRO A 50 -8.29 -49.40 18.56
N ALA A 51 -9.30 -48.56 18.77
CA ALA A 51 -9.84 -47.66 17.75
C ALA A 51 -8.82 -46.58 17.36
N ARG A 52 -8.06 -46.04 18.33
CA ARG A 52 -6.97 -45.09 18.07
C ARG A 52 -5.89 -45.71 17.16
N ARG A 53 -5.42 -46.92 17.46
CA ARG A 53 -4.41 -47.60 16.62
C ARG A 53 -4.90 -47.86 15.20
N ALA A 54 -6.16 -48.26 15.05
CA ALA A 54 -6.77 -48.46 13.72
C ALA A 54 -6.84 -47.14 12.93
N PHE A 55 -7.23 -46.05 13.60
CA PHE A 55 -7.26 -44.71 13.01
C PHE A 55 -5.86 -44.24 12.58
N GLU A 56 -4.85 -44.39 13.44
CA GLU A 56 -3.46 -44.04 13.15
C GLU A 56 -2.89 -44.85 11.98
N SER A 57 -3.23 -46.13 11.89
CA SER A 57 -2.86 -46.99 10.75
C SER A 57 -3.56 -46.57 9.45
N ALA A 58 -4.83 -46.16 9.53
CA ALA A 58 -5.59 -45.69 8.39
C ALA A 58 -5.05 -44.34 7.86
N LEU A 59 -4.67 -43.42 8.75
CA LEU A 59 -3.98 -42.18 8.38
C LEU A 59 -2.68 -42.45 7.61
N GLY A 60 -1.87 -43.42 8.05
CA GLY A 60 -0.64 -43.80 7.36
C GLY A 60 -0.84 -44.44 5.98
N THR A 61 -2.06 -44.87 5.68
CA THR A 61 -2.40 -45.51 4.39
C THR A 61 -3.10 -44.54 3.43
N ASP A 62 -3.76 -43.49 3.94
CA ASP A 62 -4.45 -42.50 3.11
C ASP A 62 -3.44 -41.53 2.47
N THR A 63 -3.44 -41.48 1.14
CA THR A 63 -2.48 -40.68 0.35
C THR A 63 -2.70 -39.17 0.43
N ARG A 64 -3.83 -38.70 0.97
CA ARG A 64 -4.11 -37.27 1.17
C ARG A 64 -3.37 -36.74 2.39
N TRP A 65 -3.08 -37.60 3.36
CA TRP A 65 -2.38 -37.24 4.58
C TRP A 65 -0.87 -37.44 4.41
N ALA A 66 -0.11 -36.40 4.72
CA ALA A 66 1.35 -36.42 4.66
C ALA A 66 1.92 -36.53 6.07
N TRP A 67 2.88 -37.43 6.26
CA TRP A 67 3.66 -37.49 7.49
C TRP A 67 4.66 -36.33 7.55
N GLN A 68 4.51 -35.43 8.52
CA GLN A 68 5.37 -34.26 8.73
C GLN A 68 5.50 -33.94 10.22
N ASP A 69 6.71 -33.64 10.68
CA ASP A 69 6.98 -33.13 12.03
C ASP A 69 6.36 -33.93 13.19
N GLY A 70 6.26 -35.26 13.06
CA GLY A 70 5.69 -36.13 14.10
C GLY A 70 4.16 -36.25 14.08
N GLY A 71 3.49 -35.68 13.08
CA GLY A 71 2.06 -35.79 12.87
C GLY A 71 1.66 -36.10 11.43
N TYR A 72 0.40 -36.44 11.23
CA TYR A 72 -0.20 -36.54 9.90
C TYR A 72 -0.89 -35.23 9.55
N ARG A 73 -0.49 -34.61 8.44
CA ARG A 73 -0.98 -33.33 7.97
C ARG A 73 -1.82 -33.46 6.70
N LEU A 74 -2.95 -32.76 6.65
CA LEU A 74 -3.79 -32.62 5.48
C LEU A 74 -3.96 -31.13 5.15
N GLU A 75 -3.51 -30.73 3.96
CA GLU A 75 -3.74 -29.38 3.43
C GLU A 75 -5.17 -29.25 2.91
N MET A 76 -5.80 -28.10 3.16
CA MET A 76 -7.17 -27.78 2.76
C MET A 76 -7.25 -26.38 2.15
N ASP A 77 -8.34 -26.10 1.45
CA ASP A 77 -8.61 -24.75 0.97
C ASP A 77 -8.82 -23.79 2.15
N GLY A 78 -7.89 -22.84 2.31
CA GLY A 78 -7.88 -21.88 3.40
C GLY A 78 -7.40 -22.42 4.75
N GLY A 79 -6.62 -23.51 4.79
CA GLY A 79 -6.10 -24.04 6.05
C GLY A 79 -5.45 -25.41 5.99
N ALA A 80 -5.23 -26.00 7.16
CA ALA A 80 -4.69 -27.35 7.29
C ALA A 80 -5.22 -28.06 8.55
N ILE A 81 -5.09 -29.38 8.57
CA ILE A 81 -5.34 -30.23 9.74
C ILE A 81 -4.08 -31.00 10.05
N VAL A 82 -3.72 -31.11 11.32
CA VAL A 82 -2.63 -31.97 11.79
C VAL A 82 -3.17 -32.89 12.89
N TYR A 83 -2.92 -34.18 12.75
CA TYR A 83 -3.09 -35.15 13.83
C TYR A 83 -1.73 -35.43 14.49
N HIS A 84 -1.60 -35.10 15.77
CA HIS A 84 -0.38 -35.29 16.55
C HIS A 84 -0.38 -36.69 17.16
N LEU A 85 0.56 -37.57 16.76
CA LEU A 85 0.57 -38.98 17.21
C LEU A 85 0.88 -39.13 18.70
N ASP A 86 1.70 -38.25 19.26
CA ASP A 86 2.15 -38.30 20.64
C ASP A 86 1.01 -37.97 21.62
N SER A 87 0.30 -36.86 21.40
CA SER A 87 -0.82 -36.42 22.24
C SER A 87 -2.15 -37.05 21.82
N GLY A 88 -2.29 -37.42 20.55
CA GLY A 88 -3.56 -37.82 19.96
C GLY A 88 -4.49 -36.63 19.71
N GLU A 89 -3.98 -35.41 19.66
CA GLU A 89 -4.78 -34.22 19.39
C GLU A 89 -4.94 -33.96 17.89
N ILE A 90 -6.05 -33.31 17.54
CA ILE A 90 -6.23 -32.71 16.22
C ILE A 90 -6.03 -31.20 16.35
N GLU A 91 -5.17 -30.68 15.49
CA GLU A 91 -4.97 -29.26 15.29
C GLU A 91 -5.59 -28.86 13.96
N MET A 92 -6.44 -27.84 13.96
CA MET A 92 -7.02 -27.25 12.76
C MET A 92 -6.54 -25.81 12.67
N THR A 93 -6.01 -25.43 11.51
CA THR A 93 -5.53 -24.08 11.24
C THR A 93 -6.33 -23.49 10.09
N ALA A 94 -6.93 -22.33 10.30
CA ALA A 94 -7.52 -21.52 9.23
C ALA A 94 -6.55 -20.38 8.89
N ARG A 95 -6.27 -20.21 7.59
CA ARG A 95 -5.37 -19.16 7.09
C ARG A 95 -6.14 -18.21 6.19
N LEU A 96 -5.99 -16.91 6.43
CA LEU A 96 -6.49 -15.84 5.58
C LEU A 96 -5.33 -14.97 5.11
N THR A 97 -5.40 -14.52 3.86
CA THR A 97 -4.42 -13.66 3.23
C THR A 97 -5.12 -12.48 2.57
N ASP A 98 -4.50 -11.30 2.61
CA ASP A 98 -4.98 -10.11 1.94
C ASP A 98 -3.80 -9.25 1.45
N VAL A 99 -4.07 -8.33 0.52
CA VAL A 99 -3.08 -7.37 0.02
C VAL A 99 -3.46 -5.98 0.45
N VAL A 100 -2.62 -5.38 1.28
CA VAL A 100 -2.77 -3.99 1.71
C VAL A 100 -1.99 -3.10 0.75
N THR A 101 -2.64 -2.04 0.29
CA THR A 101 -2.06 -1.05 -0.62
C THR A 101 -2.15 0.32 0.00
N ALA A 102 -1.06 1.08 -0.05
CA ALA A 102 -1.03 2.46 0.41
C ALA A 102 -0.39 3.38 -0.64
N GLU A 103 -0.83 4.64 -0.64
CA GLU A 103 -0.34 5.70 -1.52
C GLU A 103 0.22 6.84 -0.68
N ALA A 104 1.28 7.47 -1.21
CA ALA A 104 1.87 8.66 -0.61
C ALA A 104 2.24 9.68 -1.69
N GLU A 105 1.93 10.94 -1.41
CA GLU A 105 2.38 12.09 -2.19
C GLU A 105 3.43 12.87 -1.38
N VAL A 106 4.52 13.23 -2.05
CA VAL A 106 5.57 14.11 -1.54
C VAL A 106 5.69 15.30 -2.47
N THR A 107 5.64 16.50 -1.90
CA THR A 107 5.77 17.77 -2.62
C THR A 107 7.02 18.50 -2.15
N ARG A 108 7.85 18.95 -3.10
CA ARG A 108 8.93 19.91 -2.85
C ARG A 108 8.60 21.25 -3.49
N THR A 109 8.75 22.30 -2.70
CA THR A 109 8.52 23.69 -3.13
C THR A 109 9.82 24.46 -3.05
N LEU A 110 10.14 25.18 -4.12
CA LEU A 110 11.27 26.09 -4.21
C LEU A 110 10.76 27.51 -4.43
N HIS A 111 11.29 28.45 -3.65
CA HIS A 111 10.95 29.86 -3.76
C HIS A 111 12.18 30.68 -4.14
N GLY A 112 11.97 31.81 -4.79
CA GLY A 112 13.02 32.80 -5.04
C GLY A 112 12.47 34.20 -5.15
N THR A 113 13.38 35.17 -5.06
CA THR A 113 13.07 36.60 -5.17
C THR A 113 14.02 37.22 -6.18
N VAL A 114 13.46 37.98 -7.11
CA VAL A 114 14.21 38.76 -8.10
C VAL A 114 14.00 40.24 -7.81
N GLU A 115 15.08 40.99 -7.84
CA GLU A 115 15.08 42.42 -7.63
C GLU A 115 15.88 43.12 -8.74
N VAL A 116 15.25 44.11 -9.37
CA VAL A 116 15.90 44.92 -10.42
C VAL A 116 15.80 46.40 -10.11
N ASN A 117 16.78 47.14 -10.62
CA ASN A 117 16.79 48.60 -10.59
C ASN A 117 17.17 49.12 -11.98
N ALA A 118 16.24 49.80 -12.65
CA ALA A 118 16.47 50.41 -13.95
C ALA A 118 16.48 51.93 -13.85
N THR A 119 17.34 52.56 -14.65
CA THR A 119 17.49 54.02 -14.68
C THR A 119 17.40 54.53 -16.10
N ALA A 120 16.54 55.52 -16.33
CA ALA A 120 16.37 56.13 -17.65
C ALA A 120 16.48 57.66 -17.59
N GLU A 121 16.93 58.25 -18.69
CA GLU A 121 17.00 59.70 -18.87
C GLU A 121 16.08 60.13 -20.00
N GLU A 122 15.45 61.29 -19.87
CA GLU A 122 14.62 61.92 -20.90
C GLU A 122 14.99 63.40 -21.03
N THR A 123 14.93 63.93 -22.24
CA THR A 123 15.22 65.34 -22.51
C THR A 123 14.05 66.01 -23.22
N ALA A 124 13.56 67.11 -22.66
CA ALA A 124 12.51 67.93 -23.27
C ALA A 124 13.03 69.33 -23.58
N LYS A 125 12.44 69.97 -24.60
CA LYS A 125 12.80 71.32 -25.05
C LYS A 125 11.81 72.36 -24.52
N TYR A 126 12.30 73.57 -24.23
CA TYR A 126 11.48 74.71 -23.86
C TYR A 126 12.00 76.02 -24.48
N PHE A 127 11.15 77.03 -24.52
CA PHE A 127 11.49 78.40 -24.93
C PHE A 127 11.20 79.39 -23.80
N ASP A 128 12.03 80.41 -23.62
CA ASP A 128 11.88 81.40 -22.54
C ASP A 128 10.63 82.29 -22.73
N ASP A 129 10.17 82.44 -23.97
CA ASP A 129 8.98 83.20 -24.35
C ASP A 129 7.68 82.36 -24.33
N ASN A 130 7.76 81.12 -23.83
CA ASN A 130 6.63 80.17 -23.80
C ASN A 130 6.01 79.92 -25.19
N TRP A 131 6.80 80.01 -26.25
CA TRP A 131 6.35 79.74 -27.60
C TRP A 131 5.72 78.34 -27.72
N ALA A 132 4.54 78.26 -28.34
CA ALA A 132 3.73 77.04 -28.48
C ALA A 132 3.37 76.33 -27.16
N GLY A 133 3.37 77.04 -26.02
CA GLY A 133 3.08 76.46 -24.71
C GLY A 133 4.23 75.63 -24.13
N LEU A 134 5.41 75.68 -24.74
CA LEU A 134 6.61 74.94 -24.32
C LEU A 134 7.41 75.73 -23.29
N SER A 135 6.82 75.93 -22.12
CA SER A 135 7.51 76.50 -20.95
C SER A 135 8.48 75.49 -20.32
N ARG A 136 9.42 75.99 -19.50
CA ARG A 136 10.32 75.16 -18.71
C ARG A 136 9.59 74.14 -17.83
N SER A 137 8.48 74.55 -17.20
CA SER A 137 7.66 73.67 -16.34
C SER A 137 6.99 72.55 -17.13
N VAL A 138 6.54 72.82 -18.37
CA VAL A 138 6.02 71.78 -19.26
C VAL A 138 7.12 70.81 -19.65
N ALA A 139 8.30 71.32 -20.05
CA ALA A 139 9.45 70.47 -20.38
C ALA A 139 9.93 69.62 -19.19
N GLU A 140 9.98 70.16 -17.97
CA GLU A 140 10.32 69.40 -16.76
C GLU A 140 9.31 68.28 -16.48
N ARG A 141 8.00 68.55 -16.57
CA ARG A 141 6.96 67.52 -16.39
C ARG A 141 7.02 66.45 -17.48
N THR A 142 7.18 66.83 -18.74
CA THR A 142 7.31 65.90 -19.86
C THR A 142 8.57 65.04 -19.73
N ALA A 143 9.72 65.65 -19.42
CA ALA A 143 10.96 64.92 -19.21
C ALA A 143 10.87 63.98 -18.00
N HIS A 144 10.25 64.40 -16.91
CA HIS A 144 10.07 63.55 -15.74
C HIS A 144 9.14 62.36 -16.02
N ALA A 145 7.99 62.60 -16.67
CA ALA A 145 7.06 61.54 -17.04
C ALA A 145 7.71 60.53 -18.01
N GLY A 146 8.41 61.00 -19.04
CA GLY A 146 9.11 60.14 -20.00
C GLY A 146 10.27 59.35 -19.37
N ALA A 147 11.08 59.98 -18.50
CA ALA A 147 12.15 59.28 -17.79
C ALA A 147 11.59 58.20 -16.85
N LYS A 148 10.49 58.49 -16.14
CA LYS A 148 9.83 57.54 -15.25
C LYS A 148 9.22 56.37 -16.01
N GLU A 149 8.45 56.64 -17.06
CA GLU A 149 7.81 55.59 -17.86
C GLU A 149 8.85 54.65 -18.49
N ARG A 150 9.96 55.20 -19.01
CA ARG A 150 11.07 54.37 -19.52
C ARG A 150 11.72 53.53 -18.44
N ALA A 151 12.03 54.13 -17.27
CA ALA A 151 12.64 53.39 -16.16
C ALA A 151 11.71 52.27 -15.65
N GLU A 152 10.40 52.50 -15.59
CA GLU A 152 9.41 51.48 -15.23
C GLU A 152 9.32 50.37 -16.27
N ARG A 153 9.30 50.71 -17.56
CA ARG A 153 9.27 49.73 -18.65
C ARG A 153 10.53 48.87 -18.67
N GLU A 154 11.71 49.49 -18.56
CA GLU A 154 12.99 48.78 -18.49
C GLU A 154 13.05 47.87 -17.26
N ALA A 155 12.62 48.34 -16.09
CA ALA A 155 12.54 47.52 -14.89
C ALA A 155 11.58 46.33 -15.08
N ALA A 156 10.41 46.54 -15.68
CA ALA A 156 9.45 45.46 -15.94
C ALA A 156 9.98 44.41 -16.93
N GLU A 157 10.70 44.83 -17.98
CA GLU A 157 11.33 43.92 -18.94
C GLU A 157 12.53 43.16 -18.34
N GLN A 158 13.29 43.81 -17.45
CA GLN A 158 14.41 43.17 -16.76
C GLN A 158 13.92 42.15 -15.75
N ILE A 159 12.95 42.52 -14.90
CA ILE A 159 12.44 41.63 -13.85
C ILE A 159 11.78 40.38 -14.46
N ALA A 160 11.03 40.52 -15.56
CA ALA A 160 10.44 39.36 -16.25
C ALA A 160 11.51 38.41 -16.81
N ARG A 161 12.58 38.94 -17.40
CA ARG A 161 13.68 38.12 -17.94
C ARG A 161 14.51 37.44 -16.86
N GLU A 162 14.66 38.07 -15.70
CA GLU A 162 15.40 37.50 -14.58
C GLU A 162 14.55 36.49 -13.82
N GLU A 163 13.26 36.77 -13.60
CA GLU A 163 12.29 35.83 -13.05
C GLU A 163 12.24 34.54 -13.86
N GLU A 164 12.13 34.62 -15.19
CA GLU A 164 12.12 33.44 -16.06
C GLU A 164 13.43 32.64 -15.96
N ARG A 165 14.58 33.32 -15.91
CA ARG A 165 15.89 32.66 -15.76
C ARG A 165 16.01 31.93 -14.43
N GLU A 166 15.61 32.57 -13.34
CA GLU A 166 15.62 31.99 -12.00
C GLU A 166 14.62 30.83 -11.87
N ARG A 167 13.42 30.95 -12.47
CA ARG A 167 12.43 29.87 -12.53
C ARG A 167 12.95 28.66 -13.29
N LEU A 168 13.52 28.84 -14.48
CA LEU A 168 14.12 27.74 -15.24
C LEU A 168 15.28 27.08 -14.48
N ALA A 169 16.10 27.85 -13.77
CA ALA A 169 17.13 27.30 -12.89
C ALA A 169 16.53 26.56 -11.69
N GLY A 170 15.42 27.05 -11.13
CA GLY A 170 14.64 26.39 -10.09
C GLY A 170 14.06 25.04 -10.54
N GLN A 171 13.47 24.99 -11.74
CA GLN A 171 12.96 23.76 -12.34
C GLN A 171 14.07 22.73 -12.56
N ARG A 172 15.27 23.15 -13.01
CA ARG A 172 16.42 22.25 -13.13
C ARG A 172 16.85 21.69 -11.79
N ARG A 173 16.93 22.52 -10.74
CA ARG A 173 17.24 22.06 -9.37
C ARG A 173 16.22 21.04 -8.86
N LEU A 174 14.93 21.28 -9.08
CA LEU A 174 13.88 20.32 -8.72
C LEU A 174 13.98 19.04 -9.55
N ALA A 175 14.33 19.13 -10.84
CA ALA A 175 14.55 17.97 -11.70
C ALA A 175 15.74 17.13 -11.25
N ASP A 176 16.82 17.76 -10.78
CA ASP A 176 17.99 17.07 -10.21
C ASP A 176 17.65 16.33 -8.90
N GLN A 177 16.64 16.81 -8.16
CA GLN A 177 16.13 16.18 -6.95
C GLN A 177 15.03 15.14 -7.21
N ARG A 178 14.66 14.91 -8.46
CA ARG A 178 13.53 14.05 -8.81
C ARG A 178 13.64 12.67 -8.18
N ASP A 179 14.80 12.01 -8.32
CA ASP A 179 14.98 10.65 -7.85
C ASP A 179 14.91 10.56 -6.31
N GLU A 180 15.34 11.61 -5.61
CA GLU A 180 15.22 11.73 -4.16
C GLU A 180 13.75 11.84 -3.74
N ILE A 181 12.98 12.69 -4.41
CA ILE A 181 11.55 12.89 -4.13
C ILE A 181 10.76 11.60 -4.48
N ASP A 182 11.10 10.94 -5.59
CA ASP A 182 10.53 9.66 -6.00
C ASP A 182 10.81 8.59 -4.91
N ALA A 183 12.04 8.51 -4.40
CA ALA A 183 12.41 7.59 -3.33
C ALA A 183 11.72 7.91 -1.99
N GLU A 184 11.58 9.19 -1.65
CA GLU A 184 10.86 9.63 -0.44
C GLU A 184 9.38 9.25 -0.49
N ALA A 185 8.73 9.43 -1.64
CA ALA A 185 7.35 9.02 -1.86
C ALA A 185 7.19 7.50 -1.70
N HIS A 186 8.11 6.69 -2.28
CA HIS A 186 8.08 5.24 -2.13
C HIS A 186 8.25 4.81 -0.67
N ALA A 187 9.25 5.37 0.02
CA ALA A 187 9.51 5.06 1.42
C ALA A 187 8.33 5.44 2.32
N GLU A 188 7.64 6.53 2.03
CA GLU A 188 6.41 6.91 2.74
C GLU A 188 5.24 5.97 2.44
N ALA A 189 5.05 5.59 1.18
CA ALA A 189 4.03 4.61 0.80
C ALA A 189 4.26 3.25 1.49
N GLU A 190 5.51 2.78 1.56
CA GLU A 190 5.89 1.55 2.27
C GLU A 190 5.60 1.65 3.77
N ARG A 191 5.98 2.76 4.42
CA ARG A 191 5.68 2.99 5.85
C ARG A 191 4.19 2.91 6.13
N ARG A 192 3.37 3.53 5.27
CA ARG A 192 1.91 3.48 5.38
C ARG A 192 1.37 2.07 5.15
N ALA A 193 1.85 1.37 4.13
CA ALA A 193 1.44 0.00 3.85
C ALA A 193 1.74 -0.94 5.03
N VAL A 194 2.90 -0.79 5.69
CA VAL A 194 3.25 -1.56 6.89
C VAL A 194 2.36 -1.23 8.08
N ALA A 195 2.06 0.06 8.31
CA ALA A 195 1.16 0.47 9.38
C ALA A 195 -0.26 -0.06 9.17
N ASP A 196 -0.75 -0.01 7.92
CA ASP A 196 -2.07 -0.53 7.53
C ASP A 196 -2.10 -2.05 7.60
N ALA A 197 -1.01 -2.73 7.25
CA ALA A 197 -0.86 -4.16 7.39
C ALA A 197 -0.99 -4.64 8.83
N GLY A 198 -0.49 -3.89 9.81
CA GLY A 198 -0.66 -4.21 11.23
C GLY A 198 -2.15 -4.25 11.62
N ARG A 199 -2.90 -3.20 11.25
CA ARG A 199 -4.35 -3.13 11.50
C ARG A 199 -5.10 -4.23 10.77
N ARG A 200 -4.74 -4.49 9.52
CA ARG A 200 -5.38 -5.53 8.71
C ARG A 200 -5.11 -6.93 9.26
N ARG A 201 -3.92 -7.19 9.81
CA ARG A 201 -3.61 -8.47 10.46
C ARG A 201 -4.54 -8.76 11.63
N GLU A 202 -4.78 -7.80 12.51
CA GLU A 202 -5.70 -7.97 13.66
C GLU A 202 -7.15 -8.23 13.23
N GLU A 203 -7.58 -7.69 12.09
CA GLU A 203 -8.88 -8.02 11.49
C GLU A 203 -8.87 -9.44 10.94
N LEU A 204 -7.84 -9.80 10.16
CA LEU A 204 -7.71 -11.13 9.58
C LEU A 204 -7.58 -12.23 10.64
N GLU A 205 -6.95 -11.97 11.79
CA GLU A 205 -6.89 -12.91 12.92
C GLU A 205 -8.29 -13.20 13.47
N ARG A 206 -9.08 -12.16 13.71
CA ARG A 206 -10.48 -12.32 14.17
C ARG A 206 -11.35 -13.03 13.13
N ASP A 207 -11.16 -12.70 11.86
CA ASP A 207 -11.88 -13.34 10.75
C ASP A 207 -11.45 -14.81 10.59
N ALA A 208 -10.17 -15.14 10.78
CA ALA A 208 -9.66 -16.50 10.75
C ALA A 208 -10.23 -17.33 11.91
N GLU A 209 -10.32 -16.77 13.12
CA GLU A 209 -10.95 -17.43 14.26
C GLU A 209 -12.44 -17.67 14.03
N ALA A 210 -13.16 -16.69 13.46
CA ALA A 210 -14.56 -16.85 13.10
C ALA A 210 -14.74 -17.94 12.04
N ARG A 211 -13.94 -17.90 10.97
CA ARG A 211 -13.94 -18.90 9.91
C ARG A 211 -13.62 -20.29 10.45
N LEU A 212 -12.67 -20.42 11.37
CA LEU A 212 -12.32 -21.70 11.98
C LEU A 212 -13.48 -22.27 12.81
N ARG A 213 -14.19 -21.42 13.56
CA ARG A 213 -15.40 -21.83 14.30
C ARG A 213 -16.51 -22.30 13.36
N ASP A 214 -16.76 -21.56 12.29
CA ASP A 214 -17.85 -21.85 11.34
C ASP A 214 -17.53 -23.06 10.45
N ALA A 215 -16.28 -23.19 10.01
CA ALA A 215 -15.82 -24.26 9.14
C ALA A 215 -15.39 -25.53 9.90
N ARG A 216 -15.45 -25.56 11.23
CA ARG A 216 -14.98 -26.68 12.07
C ARG A 216 -15.51 -28.04 11.58
N THR A 217 -16.80 -28.13 11.26
CA THR A 217 -17.40 -29.38 10.76
C THR A 217 -16.80 -29.80 9.42
N ALA A 218 -16.48 -28.85 8.55
CA ALA A 218 -15.84 -29.14 7.27
C ALA A 218 -14.39 -29.61 7.45
N PHE A 219 -13.65 -29.05 8.42
CA PHE A 219 -12.32 -29.54 8.82
C PHE A 219 -12.39 -30.94 9.43
N LEU A 220 -13.38 -31.25 10.28
CA LEU A 220 -13.46 -32.58 10.89
C LEU A 220 -13.99 -33.67 9.95
N ARG A 221 -14.60 -33.33 8.81
CA ARG A 221 -15.15 -34.32 7.87
C ARG A 221 -14.09 -35.30 7.35
N PRO A 222 -12.93 -34.87 6.78
CA PRO A 222 -11.86 -35.79 6.38
C PRO A 222 -11.36 -36.69 7.52
N VAL A 223 -11.33 -36.18 8.76
CA VAL A 223 -10.95 -36.97 9.94
C VAL A 223 -11.99 -38.07 10.19
N HIS A 224 -13.28 -37.72 10.15
CA HIS A 224 -14.36 -38.69 10.34
C HIS A 224 -14.42 -39.74 9.23
N GLU A 225 -14.07 -39.39 7.99
CA GLU A 225 -13.93 -40.34 6.89
C GLU A 225 -12.89 -41.42 7.21
N ILE A 226 -11.70 -41.01 7.69
CA ILE A 226 -10.65 -41.95 8.11
C ILE A 226 -11.11 -42.79 9.29
N LEU A 227 -11.78 -42.17 10.27
CA LEU A 227 -12.29 -42.87 11.45
C LEU A 227 -13.33 -43.94 11.07
N ALA A 228 -14.21 -43.66 10.11
CA ALA A 228 -15.19 -44.62 9.61
C ALA A 228 -14.51 -45.83 8.95
N VAL A 229 -13.48 -45.59 8.13
CA VAL A 229 -12.64 -46.63 7.54
C VAL A 229 -11.96 -47.47 8.62
N ALA A 230 -11.38 -46.83 9.63
CA ALA A 230 -10.72 -47.50 10.74
C ALA A 230 -11.70 -48.38 11.55
N TYR A 231 -12.91 -47.88 11.84
CA TYR A 231 -13.93 -48.67 12.53
C TYR A 231 -14.40 -49.86 11.70
N ARG A 232 -14.63 -49.66 10.40
CA ARG A 232 -14.99 -50.74 9.48
C ARG A 232 -13.94 -51.85 9.54
N ASP A 233 -12.68 -51.48 9.38
CA ASP A 233 -11.58 -52.45 9.29
C ASP A 233 -11.36 -53.15 10.65
N ALA A 234 -11.54 -52.44 11.77
CA ALA A 234 -11.47 -53.02 13.11
C ALA A 234 -12.61 -54.02 13.38
N ILE A 235 -13.85 -53.71 13.00
CA ILE A 235 -15.00 -54.62 13.17
C ILE A 235 -14.85 -55.85 12.27
N VAL A 236 -14.41 -55.67 11.02
CA VAL A 236 -14.13 -56.78 10.09
C VAL A 236 -13.04 -57.69 10.65
N ALA A 237 -11.95 -57.12 11.19
CA ALA A 237 -10.88 -57.89 11.81
C ALA A 237 -11.39 -58.69 13.01
N TYR A 238 -12.14 -58.06 13.91
CA TYR A 238 -12.72 -58.71 15.08
C TYR A 238 -13.65 -59.88 14.70
N ALA A 239 -14.54 -59.69 13.73
CA ALA A 239 -15.45 -60.73 13.27
C ALA A 239 -14.71 -61.94 12.68
N ARG A 240 -13.64 -61.69 11.91
CA ARG A 240 -12.78 -62.75 11.34
C ARG A 240 -12.02 -63.52 12.42
N GLU A 241 -11.50 -62.82 13.43
CA GLU A 241 -10.81 -63.46 14.57
C GLU A 241 -11.75 -64.40 15.35
N HIS A 242 -13.05 -64.11 15.37
CA HIS A 242 -14.08 -64.90 16.06
C HIS A 242 -14.83 -65.87 15.13
N GLY A 243 -14.29 -66.15 13.94
CA GLY A 243 -14.77 -67.24 13.08
C GLY A 243 -16.06 -66.96 12.30
N VAL A 244 -16.50 -65.70 12.21
CA VAL A 244 -17.66 -65.31 11.38
C VAL A 244 -17.33 -65.50 9.90
N GLN A 245 -18.14 -66.30 9.19
CA GLN A 245 -17.92 -66.61 7.76
C GLN A 245 -18.76 -65.76 6.79
N ASP A 246 -19.95 -65.29 7.20
CA ASP A 246 -20.87 -64.50 6.37
C ASP A 246 -20.90 -63.01 6.78
N LEU A 247 -19.77 -62.33 6.63
CA LEU A 247 -19.67 -60.89 6.87
C LEU A 247 -20.15 -60.11 5.64
N ARG A 248 -21.24 -59.33 5.78
CA ARG A 248 -21.68 -58.37 4.76
C ARG A 248 -21.37 -56.96 5.23
N VAL A 249 -20.64 -56.22 4.40
CA VAL A 249 -20.35 -54.81 4.59
C VAL A 249 -20.94 -54.07 3.40
N ASP A 250 -21.88 -53.17 3.66
CA ASP A 250 -22.47 -52.27 2.68
C ASP A 250 -22.29 -50.82 3.16
N GLU A 251 -22.09 -49.91 2.22
CA GLU A 251 -21.97 -48.48 2.47
C GLU A 251 -23.07 -47.78 1.68
N THR A 252 -24.10 -47.31 2.37
CA THR A 252 -25.28 -46.68 1.76
C THR A 252 -25.54 -45.32 2.41
N ASP A 253 -25.63 -44.24 1.62
CA ASP A 253 -25.94 -42.87 2.08
C ASP A 253 -25.08 -42.38 3.26
N GLY A 254 -23.78 -42.75 3.30
CA GLY A 254 -22.87 -42.37 4.39
C GLY A 254 -23.07 -43.15 5.69
N MET A 255 -23.91 -44.20 5.66
CA MET A 255 -24.06 -45.17 6.74
C MET A 255 -23.29 -46.45 6.41
N LEU A 256 -22.44 -46.88 7.33
CA LEU A 256 -21.72 -48.15 7.25
C LEU A 256 -22.57 -49.26 7.88
N ASN A 257 -23.09 -50.18 7.04
CA ASN A 257 -23.86 -51.33 7.49
C ASN A 257 -22.97 -52.57 7.53
N ILE A 258 -22.68 -53.06 8.74
CA ILE A 258 -21.97 -54.32 8.93
C ILE A 258 -22.95 -55.34 9.54
N GLN A 259 -23.23 -56.42 8.81
CA GLN A 259 -24.04 -57.53 9.27
C GLN A 259 -23.17 -58.79 9.42
N PHE A 260 -23.29 -59.45 10.58
CA PHE A 260 -22.74 -60.77 10.82
C PHE A 260 -23.57 -61.53 11.87
N GLU A 261 -23.59 -62.84 11.74
CA GLU A 261 -24.12 -63.76 12.75
C GLU A 261 -22.98 -64.30 13.61
N MET A 262 -23.17 -64.30 14.93
CA MET A 262 -22.27 -64.94 15.89
C MET A 262 -22.97 -66.16 16.48
N GLU A 263 -22.31 -67.32 16.50
CA GLU A 263 -22.74 -68.43 17.34
C GLU A 263 -22.49 -68.05 18.81
N ALA A 264 -23.51 -68.25 19.65
CA ALA A 264 -23.51 -67.89 21.08
C ALA A 264 -22.67 -68.84 21.93
#